data_AF-A0A6A4FUH1-F1
#
_entry.id   AF-A0A6A4FUH1-F1
#
_cell.length_a   1.000
_cell.length_b   1.000
_cell.length_c   1.000
_cell.angle_alpha   90.00
_cell.angle_beta   90.00
_cell.angle_gamma   90.00
#
_symmetry.space_group_name_H-M   'P 1'
#
loop_
_entity.id
_entity.type
_entity.pdbx_description
1 polymer ?
#
loop_
_entity_poly.entity_id
_entity_poly.type
_entity_poly.pdbx_seq_one_letter_code
_entity_poly.pdbx_strand_id
1 'polypeptide(L)'
;MTLCNAAVVLLLVISAAVARGSPVRALDGFGRPVAWWVVLKLPSHVQSPDGPAVPTPCDCPPPNCSNVPTAGWPGLQTRATGLCYLYADSRNPQLRHFRDVGLDCLGQGGDDPVSHTLKQKDEYWALFNDQLNGLAGDFHPPTALHEGKRVCGGGDVFSAHAKGAVAFRGDGSGGFFLQTSTPNFPDPTRNDSFVRLGCQADNNVQFAQHMMAMSLGDSELVELGTKLQLARLCSGNFFKDESLRGLLGSADLFRDGPRQQNPSASAFYHALLDPDLPQQQASDPLKAELRLKLLEGSTEKTRVFEPLAERQQLQDFVDDGDEQEVIVLVKSPRAAVPPWALVAEMLDSDVSVASWWDGSYGIPTICAGDVFTNSPHEFCLNDPPTGVELNADGSAPYNIENLVQATWRMSDGSANLTWQLVGGRVSDGNHAKWGLTTPHSGHVNTSNAFVTFGDLNMEGFPCSKACNGSQAGRGGSFFSLLQPSLHKSLVESVISGACRCTPRPIGEGAFFSDPVLPLFEELRMCHRGCIKKIEEHLEPAQLPTLSANASSFWSD
;
A
#
# COMPACT_ATOMS: atom_id res chain seq x y z
N MET A 1 34.79 -70.96 25.28
CA MET A 1 34.67 -69.84 26.24
C MET A 1 35.34 -68.65 25.60
N THR A 2 34.52 -67.76 25.05
CA THR A 2 34.94 -66.65 24.20
C THR A 2 34.18 -65.45 24.71
N LEU A 3 34.88 -64.46 25.26
CA LEU A 3 34.33 -63.15 25.59
C LEU A 3 35.21 -62.12 24.89
N CYS A 4 34.65 -61.54 23.83
CA CYS A 4 35.24 -60.42 23.10
C CYS A 4 34.64 -59.12 23.68
N ASN A 5 35.52 -58.21 24.09
CA ASN A 5 35.19 -56.87 24.55
C ASN A 5 34.65 -56.03 23.40
N ALA A 6 33.44 -55.51 23.52
CA ALA A 6 32.94 -54.43 22.67
C ALA A 6 33.18 -53.09 23.38
N ALA A 7 34.11 -52.30 22.84
CA ALA A 7 34.29 -50.90 23.21
C ALA A 7 33.23 -50.06 22.50
N VAL A 8 32.34 -49.42 23.28
CA VAL A 8 31.39 -48.43 22.78
C VAL A 8 32.13 -47.09 22.68
N VAL A 9 32.40 -46.66 21.45
CA VAL A 9 32.90 -45.30 21.16
C VAL A 9 31.68 -44.37 21.11
N LEU A 10 31.51 -43.56 22.16
CA LEU A 10 30.52 -42.49 22.21
C LEU A 10 31.10 -41.27 21.48
N LEU A 11 30.69 -41.06 20.22
CA LEU A 11 30.98 -39.81 19.50
C LEU A 11 30.11 -38.69 20.08
N LEU A 12 30.72 -37.84 20.89
CA LEU A 12 30.19 -36.52 21.24
C LEU A 12 30.29 -35.62 20.01
N VAL A 13 29.21 -35.54 19.23
CA VAL A 13 29.00 -34.45 18.27
C VAL A 13 28.72 -33.20 19.09
N ILE A 14 29.75 -32.37 19.30
CA ILE A 14 29.57 -31.00 19.79
C ILE A 14 28.93 -30.24 18.64
N SER A 15 27.59 -30.18 18.64
CA SER A 15 26.85 -29.20 17.85
C SER A 15 27.23 -27.82 18.39
N ALA A 16 28.18 -27.16 17.73
CA ALA A 16 28.33 -25.72 17.86
C ALA A 16 27.06 -25.10 17.28
N ALA A 17 26.04 -24.95 18.13
CA ALA A 17 24.93 -24.05 17.86
C ALA A 17 25.54 -22.65 17.81
N VAL A 18 26.00 -22.23 16.64
CA VAL A 18 26.13 -20.81 16.31
C VAL A 18 24.81 -20.20 16.75
N ALA A 19 24.85 -19.22 17.64
CA ALA A 19 23.67 -18.49 18.08
C ALA A 19 23.04 -17.83 16.84
N ARG A 20 22.14 -18.55 16.17
CA ARG A 20 21.34 -18.01 15.09
C ARG A 20 20.42 -17.00 15.74
N GLY A 21 20.57 -15.73 15.36
CA GLY A 21 19.63 -14.68 15.78
C GLY A 21 18.20 -15.07 15.42
N SER A 22 17.22 -14.49 16.12
CA SER A 22 15.82 -14.73 15.78
C SER A 22 15.56 -14.37 14.30
N PRO A 23 14.85 -15.22 13.55
CA PRO A 23 14.56 -14.97 12.15
C PRO A 23 13.73 -13.69 12.01
N VAL A 24 14.03 -12.89 10.98
CA VAL A 24 13.32 -11.64 10.69
C VAL A 24 12.13 -11.95 9.79
N ARG A 25 10.91 -11.58 10.21
CA ARG A 25 9.64 -11.90 9.53
C ARG A 25 8.63 -10.77 9.65
N ALA A 26 7.59 -10.78 8.82
CA ALA A 26 6.37 -10.05 9.16
C ALA A 26 5.72 -10.71 10.39
N LEU A 27 5.41 -9.93 11.41
CA LEU A 27 4.83 -10.44 12.67
C LEU A 27 3.39 -9.97 12.82
N ASP A 28 2.53 -10.85 13.32
CA ASP A 28 1.17 -10.50 13.72
C ASP A 28 1.16 -9.51 14.91
N GLY A 29 -0.03 -9.11 15.33
CA GLY A 29 -0.17 -8.23 16.50
C GLY A 29 0.30 -8.82 17.83
N PHE A 30 0.65 -10.09 17.90
CA PHE A 30 1.17 -10.77 19.09
C PHE A 30 2.64 -11.22 18.93
N GLY A 31 3.35 -10.73 17.92
CA GLY A 31 4.76 -11.03 17.68
C GLY A 31 5.03 -12.41 17.07
N ARG A 32 4.03 -13.08 16.50
CA ARG A 32 4.15 -14.38 15.84
C ARG A 32 4.35 -14.21 14.32
N PRO A 33 5.28 -14.95 13.69
CA PRO A 33 5.47 -14.88 12.25
C PRO A 33 4.21 -15.21 11.44
N VAL A 34 3.99 -14.42 10.38
CA VAL A 34 2.91 -14.62 9.39
C VAL A 34 3.48 -14.40 7.98
N ALA A 35 2.85 -15.00 6.97
CA ALA A 35 3.24 -14.80 5.57
C ALA A 35 3.01 -13.35 5.14
N TRP A 36 1.89 -12.77 5.60
CA TRP A 36 1.57 -11.37 5.43
C TRP A 36 0.60 -10.90 6.53
N TRP A 37 0.56 -9.58 6.73
CA TRP A 37 -0.52 -8.91 7.44
C TRP A 37 -0.89 -7.60 6.74
N VAL A 38 -2.13 -7.16 6.91
CA VAL A 38 -2.64 -5.89 6.40
C VAL A 38 -3.37 -5.13 7.49
N VAL A 39 -3.28 -3.82 7.42
CA VAL A 39 -3.93 -2.87 8.31
C VAL A 39 -4.62 -1.81 7.46
N LEU A 40 -5.91 -1.57 7.71
CA LEU A 40 -6.60 -0.37 7.27
C LEU A 40 -6.78 0.55 8.47
N LYS A 41 -5.97 1.60 8.56
CA LYS A 41 -6.05 2.61 9.60
C LYS A 41 -7.28 3.49 9.35
N LEU A 42 -8.11 3.66 10.37
CA LEU A 42 -9.25 4.57 10.33
C LEU A 42 -8.77 6.04 10.35
N PRO A 43 -9.52 6.97 9.74
CA PRO A 43 -9.23 8.40 9.89
C PRO A 43 -9.46 8.86 11.33
N SER A 44 -8.97 10.05 11.66
CA SER A 44 -9.16 10.68 12.97
C SER A 44 -10.60 11.12 13.23
N HIS A 45 -11.39 11.27 12.16
CA HIS A 45 -12.81 11.62 12.21
C HIS A 45 -13.62 10.70 11.28
N VAL A 46 -14.85 10.41 11.67
CA VAL A 46 -15.85 9.66 10.90
C VAL A 46 -17.11 10.49 10.73
N GLN A 47 -17.96 10.13 9.78
CA GLN A 47 -19.23 10.79 9.53
C GLN A 47 -20.21 10.53 10.66
N SER A 48 -20.91 11.57 11.09
CA SER A 48 -22.09 11.46 11.93
C SER A 48 -23.33 11.23 11.05
N PRO A 49 -24.30 10.40 11.45
CA PRO A 49 -25.53 10.17 10.68
C PRO A 49 -26.31 11.44 10.30
N ASP A 50 -26.24 12.49 11.14
CA ASP A 50 -27.06 13.70 11.03
C ASP A 50 -26.23 15.00 11.01
N GLY A 51 -24.91 14.95 10.79
CA GLY A 51 -24.05 16.10 11.07
C GLY A 51 -22.64 16.08 10.45
N PRO A 52 -21.78 17.05 10.85
CA PRO A 52 -20.40 17.12 10.38
C PRO A 52 -19.58 15.91 10.87
N ALA A 53 -18.40 15.71 10.29
CA ALA A 53 -17.47 14.70 10.75
C ALA A 53 -17.13 14.89 12.25
N VAL A 54 -17.25 13.82 13.01
CA VAL A 54 -16.96 13.76 14.46
C VAL A 54 -15.70 12.96 14.71
N PRO A 55 -14.98 13.17 15.83
CA PRO A 55 -13.81 12.35 16.14
C PRO A 55 -14.16 10.87 16.15
N THR A 56 -13.32 10.04 15.54
CA THR A 56 -13.50 8.59 15.52
C THR A 56 -13.59 8.08 16.96
N PRO A 57 -14.57 7.24 17.32
CA PRO A 57 -14.75 6.71 18.66
C PRO A 57 -13.67 5.66 18.96
N CYS A 58 -12.45 6.14 19.15
CA CYS A 58 -11.25 5.36 19.34
C CYS A 58 -10.81 5.51 20.80
N ASP A 59 -10.67 4.40 21.50
CA ASP A 59 -10.31 4.33 22.93
C ASP A 59 -8.79 4.31 23.16
N CYS A 60 -8.02 4.78 22.17
CA CYS A 60 -6.57 4.80 22.23
C CYS A 60 -6.05 5.93 23.13
N PRO A 61 -4.96 5.70 23.88
CA PRO A 61 -4.28 6.80 24.55
C PRO A 61 -3.57 7.69 23.52
N PRO A 62 -3.37 8.99 23.81
CA PRO A 62 -2.50 9.85 23.03
C PRO A 62 -1.09 9.24 22.88
N PRO A 63 -0.45 9.35 21.70
CA PRO A 63 0.91 8.88 21.50
C PRO A 63 1.89 9.47 22.51
N ASN A 64 2.71 8.61 23.12
CA ASN A 64 3.81 9.07 23.98
C ASN A 64 5.00 9.51 23.12
N CYS A 65 5.09 10.82 22.86
CA CYS A 65 6.13 11.44 22.05
C CYS A 65 7.25 12.08 22.88
N SER A 66 7.41 11.69 24.14
CA SER A 66 8.43 12.24 25.05
C SER A 66 9.87 12.08 24.54
N ASN A 67 10.09 11.18 23.58
CA ASN A 67 11.40 10.83 23.05
C ASN A 67 11.72 11.45 21.69
N VAL A 68 10.88 12.34 21.15
CA VAL A 68 11.08 12.99 19.85
C VAL A 68 10.82 14.52 19.92
N PRO A 69 11.19 15.32 18.89
CA PRO A 69 11.03 16.78 18.91
C PRO A 69 9.60 17.28 19.11
N THR A 70 8.58 16.47 18.82
CA THR A 70 7.16 16.82 19.03
C THR A 70 6.68 16.62 20.47
N ALA A 71 7.58 16.33 21.42
CA ALA A 71 7.27 16.24 22.84
C ALA A 71 6.52 17.51 23.32
N GLY A 72 5.36 17.31 23.96
CA GLY A 72 4.54 18.41 24.49
C GLY A 72 3.75 19.19 23.42
N TRP A 73 3.70 18.72 22.16
CA TRP A 73 2.91 19.37 21.12
C TRP A 73 1.41 19.40 21.51
N PRO A 74 0.74 20.58 21.49
CA PRO A 74 -0.66 20.70 21.94
C PRO A 74 -1.65 19.80 21.18
N GLY A 75 -1.34 19.45 19.92
CA GLY A 75 -2.17 18.59 19.09
C GLY A 75 -2.10 17.10 19.43
N LEU A 76 -1.25 16.65 20.35
CA LEU A 76 -1.06 15.22 20.64
C LEU A 76 -2.33 14.53 21.15
N GLN A 77 -3.16 15.25 21.92
CA GLN A 77 -4.40 14.69 22.47
C GLN A 77 -5.37 14.24 21.37
N THR A 78 -5.51 15.03 20.30
CA THR A 78 -6.41 14.71 19.19
C THR A 78 -5.84 13.64 18.25
N ARG A 79 -4.58 13.23 18.42
CA ARG A 79 -3.97 12.17 17.58
C ARG A 79 -4.41 10.77 17.96
N ALA A 80 -4.87 10.59 19.20
CA ALA A 80 -5.41 9.34 19.71
C ALA A 80 -6.52 8.75 18.80
N THR A 81 -7.37 9.62 18.24
CA THR A 81 -8.55 9.17 17.49
C THR A 81 -8.22 8.53 16.15
N GLY A 82 -7.01 8.77 15.63
CA GLY A 82 -6.54 8.25 14.35
C GLY A 82 -5.71 6.97 14.44
N LEU A 83 -5.71 6.28 15.58
CA LEU A 83 -4.89 5.08 15.84
C LEU A 83 -5.68 3.76 15.79
N CYS A 84 -7.01 3.84 15.61
CA CYS A 84 -7.86 2.67 15.43
C CYS A 84 -7.73 2.11 14.01
N TYR A 85 -7.93 0.80 13.86
CA TYR A 85 -7.71 0.12 12.59
C TYR A 85 -8.47 -1.19 12.46
N LEU A 86 -8.60 -1.62 11.21
CA LEU A 86 -9.00 -2.97 10.83
C LEU A 86 -7.76 -3.80 10.50
N TYR A 87 -7.77 -5.07 10.86
CA TYR A 87 -6.63 -5.97 10.78
C TYR A 87 -7.00 -7.31 10.14
N ALA A 88 -6.13 -7.81 9.27
CA ALA A 88 -6.15 -9.19 8.76
C ALA A 88 -4.72 -9.71 8.61
N ASP A 89 -4.56 -11.03 8.66
CA ASP A 89 -3.28 -11.70 8.45
C ASP A 89 -3.44 -13.02 7.70
N SER A 90 -2.34 -13.63 7.32
CA SER A 90 -2.33 -14.88 6.56
C SER A 90 -2.93 -16.09 7.29
N ARG A 91 -3.23 -16.00 8.59
CA ARG A 91 -3.91 -17.06 9.37
C ARG A 91 -5.39 -16.74 9.60
N ASN A 92 -5.76 -15.45 9.49
CA ASN A 92 -7.12 -14.95 9.62
C ASN A 92 -7.32 -13.89 8.52
N PRO A 93 -7.54 -14.31 7.27
CA PRO A 93 -7.55 -13.44 6.10
C PRO A 93 -8.88 -12.68 5.97
N GLN A 94 -9.46 -12.21 7.07
CA GLN A 94 -10.66 -11.39 7.09
C GLN A 94 -10.41 -10.18 7.98
N LEU A 95 -10.81 -9.00 7.50
CA LEU A 95 -10.70 -7.78 8.30
C LEU A 95 -11.54 -7.89 9.57
N ARG A 96 -10.93 -7.53 10.69
CA ARG A 96 -11.55 -7.46 12.02
C ARG A 96 -11.11 -6.17 12.69
N HIS A 97 -11.97 -5.58 13.51
CA HIS A 97 -11.56 -4.41 14.29
C HIS A 97 -10.51 -4.83 15.32
N PHE A 98 -9.44 -4.04 15.49
CA PHE A 98 -8.30 -4.41 16.32
C PHE A 98 -8.67 -4.77 17.78
N ARG A 99 -9.72 -4.17 18.34
CA ARG A 99 -10.22 -4.51 19.69
C ARG A 99 -10.89 -5.88 19.75
N ASP A 100 -11.57 -6.30 18.69
CA ASP A 100 -12.26 -7.61 18.64
C ASP A 100 -11.26 -8.77 18.70
N VAL A 101 -10.01 -8.49 18.31
CA VAL A 101 -8.91 -9.46 18.30
C VAL A 101 -7.89 -9.20 19.41
N GLY A 102 -8.18 -8.31 20.35
CA GLY A 102 -7.34 -8.07 21.53
C GLY A 102 -6.01 -7.37 21.26
N LEU A 103 -5.91 -6.57 20.18
CA LEU A 103 -4.69 -5.84 19.83
C LEU A 103 -4.66 -4.44 20.46
N ASP A 104 -3.44 -3.92 20.58
CA ASP A 104 -3.15 -2.56 21.01
C ASP A 104 -3.34 -1.53 19.89
N CYS A 105 -3.32 -0.25 20.26
CA CYS A 105 -3.39 0.86 19.32
C CYS A 105 -2.22 0.88 18.35
N LEU A 106 -2.50 1.23 17.09
CA LEU A 106 -1.55 1.08 15.98
C LEU A 106 -0.23 1.82 16.23
N GLY A 107 0.89 1.11 16.08
CA GLY A 107 2.23 1.68 16.10
C GLY A 107 2.59 2.36 17.42
N GLN A 108 2.07 1.88 18.55
CA GLN A 108 2.36 2.46 19.88
C GLN A 108 3.47 1.73 20.64
N GLY A 109 4.06 0.70 20.04
CA GLY A 109 5.11 -0.11 20.64
C GLY A 109 4.57 -1.27 21.49
N GLY A 110 3.28 -1.57 21.43
CA GLY A 110 2.65 -2.68 22.15
C GLY A 110 2.39 -3.89 21.26
N ASP A 111 1.31 -4.61 21.56
CA ASP A 111 0.79 -5.74 20.79
C ASP A 111 0.03 -5.26 19.56
N ASP A 112 0.78 -4.76 18.59
CA ASP A 112 0.30 -4.36 17.26
C ASP A 112 1.30 -4.83 16.18
N PRO A 113 0.82 -5.20 14.97
CA PRO A 113 1.65 -5.86 13.96
C PRO A 113 2.78 -4.97 13.44
N VAL A 114 2.57 -3.66 13.41
CA VAL A 114 3.53 -2.67 12.94
C VAL A 114 4.70 -2.58 13.91
N SER A 115 4.40 -2.46 15.21
CA SER A 115 5.41 -2.39 16.27
C SER A 115 6.23 -3.66 16.34
N HIS A 116 5.60 -4.82 16.34
CA HIS A 116 6.31 -6.10 16.36
C HIS A 116 7.21 -6.25 15.12
N THR A 117 6.69 -5.95 13.93
CA THR A 117 7.45 -6.07 12.69
C THR A 117 8.67 -5.12 12.67
N LEU A 118 8.48 -3.83 12.93
CA LEU A 118 9.53 -2.81 12.81
C LEU A 118 10.60 -2.86 13.91
N LYS A 119 10.32 -3.50 15.06
CA LYS A 119 11.32 -3.67 16.13
C LYS A 119 12.41 -4.69 15.79
N GLN A 120 12.24 -5.51 14.75
CA GLN A 120 13.24 -6.51 14.33
C GLN A 120 14.42 -5.92 13.52
N LYS A 121 14.49 -4.59 13.33
CA LYS A 121 15.58 -3.91 12.60
C LYS A 121 16.93 -4.07 13.32
N ASP A 122 17.66 -5.13 12.98
CA ASP A 122 18.91 -5.54 13.62
C ASP A 122 20.09 -5.47 12.62
N GLU A 123 20.30 -6.51 11.81
CA GLU A 123 21.46 -6.68 10.93
C GLU A 123 21.38 -5.87 9.61
N TYR A 124 20.60 -6.32 8.62
CA TYR A 124 20.37 -5.57 7.39
C TYR A 124 18.99 -4.94 7.43
N TRP A 125 18.90 -3.62 7.36
CA TRP A 125 17.63 -2.91 7.25
C TRP A 125 17.78 -1.56 6.55
N ALA A 126 16.69 -1.08 5.97
CA ALA A 126 16.57 0.27 5.42
C ALA A 126 15.15 0.80 5.52
N LEU A 127 15.02 2.12 5.64
CA LEU A 127 13.75 2.85 5.64
C LEU A 127 13.68 3.73 4.40
N PHE A 128 12.52 3.81 3.77
CA PHE A 128 12.29 4.68 2.61
C PHE A 128 11.02 5.48 2.80
N ASN A 129 11.04 6.74 2.41
CA ASN A 129 9.90 7.64 2.50
C ASN A 129 10.17 8.90 1.68
N ASP A 130 9.28 9.23 0.75
CA ASP A 130 9.42 10.41 -0.11
C ASP A 130 9.13 11.75 0.60
N GLN A 131 8.58 11.70 1.82
CA GLN A 131 8.11 12.85 2.60
C GLN A 131 8.74 12.91 3.99
N LEU A 132 10.09 12.84 4.08
CA LEU A 132 10.84 13.11 5.32
C LEU A 132 11.19 14.59 5.51
N ASN A 133 10.50 15.49 4.82
CA ASN A 133 10.81 16.92 4.76
C ASN A 133 10.78 17.64 6.12
N GLY A 134 9.91 17.21 7.03
CA GLY A 134 9.85 17.75 8.40
C GLY A 134 11.12 17.40 9.17
N LEU A 135 11.51 16.13 9.13
CA LEU A 135 12.72 15.63 9.78
C LEU A 135 13.99 16.21 9.14
N ALA A 136 14.08 16.23 7.81
CA ALA A 136 15.19 16.85 7.09
C ALA A 136 15.32 18.35 7.44
N GLY A 137 14.21 19.05 7.67
CA GLY A 137 14.20 20.44 8.12
C GLY A 137 14.81 20.64 9.52
N ASP A 138 14.54 19.71 10.44
CA ASP A 138 15.04 19.77 11.83
C ASP A 138 16.54 19.44 11.95
N PHE A 139 17.10 18.64 11.02
CA PHE A 139 18.54 18.35 10.94
C PHE A 139 19.35 19.41 10.16
N HIS A 140 18.70 20.41 9.56
CA HIS A 140 19.37 21.51 8.86
C HIS A 140 19.30 22.83 9.65
N PRO A 141 20.41 23.37 10.19
CA PRO A 141 20.41 24.72 10.74
C PRO A 141 20.11 25.76 9.65
N PRO A 142 19.46 26.89 9.98
CA PRO A 142 18.94 27.89 9.02
C PRO A 142 19.99 28.47 8.06
N THR A 143 21.28 28.31 8.33
CA THR A 143 22.38 28.92 7.57
C THR A 143 22.89 28.07 6.40
N ALA A 144 22.45 26.81 6.24
CA ALA A 144 22.81 25.95 5.11
C ALA A 144 21.74 25.95 3.99
N LEU A 145 21.06 27.09 3.81
CA LEU A 145 19.95 27.30 2.90
C LEU A 145 20.41 27.48 1.44
N HIS A 146 21.14 26.52 0.88
CA HIS A 146 21.25 26.40 -0.58
C HIS A 146 21.37 24.91 -0.95
N GLU A 147 20.36 24.40 -1.67
CA GLU A 147 20.43 23.26 -2.61
C GLU A 147 19.85 21.87 -2.24
N GLY A 148 19.43 21.58 -1.00
CA GLY A 148 18.79 20.29 -0.69
C GLY A 148 17.27 20.25 -0.99
N LYS A 149 16.81 19.49 -2.00
CA LYS A 149 15.37 19.17 -2.15
C LYS A 149 14.88 18.41 -0.90
N ARG A 150 13.96 18.99 -0.14
CA ARG A 150 13.45 18.42 1.12
C ARG A 150 12.38 17.35 0.92
N VAL A 151 11.71 17.35 -0.23
CA VAL A 151 10.72 16.36 -0.64
C VAL A 151 11.30 15.63 -1.85
N CYS A 152 11.17 14.30 -1.85
CA CYS A 152 11.56 13.54 -3.02
C CYS A 152 10.59 13.84 -4.16
N GLY A 153 11.10 14.48 -5.22
CA GLY A 153 10.28 14.87 -6.36
C GLY A 153 11.04 15.60 -7.44
N GLY A 154 10.52 15.54 -8.66
CA GLY A 154 10.96 16.35 -9.80
C GLY A 154 12.13 15.78 -10.60
N GLY A 155 11.99 14.54 -11.11
CA GLY A 155 12.84 13.98 -12.16
C GLY A 155 12.87 12.44 -12.19
N ASP A 156 13.46 11.87 -13.25
CA ASP A 156 13.56 10.42 -13.47
C ASP A 156 14.59 9.71 -12.58
N VAL A 157 15.35 10.49 -11.78
CA VAL A 157 16.41 9.95 -10.91
C VAL A 157 15.88 9.56 -9.53
N PHE A 158 15.02 10.40 -8.94
CA PHE A 158 14.36 10.15 -7.64
C PHE A 158 13.00 10.86 -7.60
N SER A 159 11.93 10.06 -7.66
CA SER A 159 10.57 10.60 -7.69
C SER A 159 9.51 9.63 -7.18
N ALA A 160 9.90 8.50 -6.59
CA ALA A 160 8.93 7.55 -6.07
C ALA A 160 7.99 8.19 -5.06
N HIS A 161 6.73 7.75 -5.00
CA HIS A 161 5.79 8.11 -3.93
C HIS A 161 5.67 7.02 -2.86
N ALA A 162 6.81 6.45 -2.49
CA ALA A 162 6.84 5.22 -1.72
C ALA A 162 7.28 5.44 -0.28
N LYS A 163 6.73 4.63 0.63
CA LYS A 163 7.09 4.66 2.05
C LYS A 163 7.07 3.26 2.65
N GLY A 164 8.01 2.97 3.54
CA GLY A 164 8.10 1.64 4.13
C GLY A 164 9.44 1.30 4.76
N ALA A 165 9.64 0.00 4.94
CA ALA A 165 10.83 -0.56 5.55
C ALA A 165 11.14 -1.94 4.97
N VAL A 166 12.42 -2.29 4.99
CA VAL A 166 12.90 -3.65 4.74
C VAL A 166 13.85 -4.04 5.87
N ALA A 167 13.80 -5.31 6.31
CA ALA A 167 14.82 -5.88 7.16
C ALA A 167 15.01 -7.38 6.90
N PHE A 168 16.24 -7.87 6.97
CA PHE A 168 16.59 -9.26 6.69
C PHE A 168 17.92 -9.65 7.36
N ARG A 169 18.24 -10.95 7.31
CA ARG A 169 19.47 -11.54 7.83
C ARG A 169 20.43 -11.94 6.71
N GLY A 170 21.74 -11.92 6.99
CA GLY A 170 22.76 -12.37 6.05
C GLY A 170 22.93 -13.89 5.95
N ASP A 171 22.18 -14.65 6.76
CA ASP A 171 22.29 -16.12 6.84
C ASP A 171 21.39 -16.87 5.86
N GLY A 172 20.69 -16.15 4.97
CA GLY A 172 19.76 -16.71 3.98
C GLY A 172 18.38 -17.04 4.53
N SER A 173 18.07 -16.73 5.80
CA SER A 173 16.74 -16.98 6.37
C SER A 173 15.65 -16.05 5.83
N GLY A 174 16.03 -14.99 5.13
CA GLY A 174 15.13 -14.00 4.55
C GLY A 174 14.80 -12.85 5.51
N GLY A 175 13.61 -12.27 5.35
CA GLY A 175 13.24 -11.04 6.04
C GLY A 175 11.79 -10.64 5.85
N PHE A 176 11.52 -9.35 6.07
CA PHE A 176 10.24 -8.72 5.72
C PHE A 176 10.42 -7.52 4.79
N PHE A 177 9.37 -7.25 4.00
CA PHE A 177 9.15 -5.98 3.33
C PHE A 177 7.83 -5.37 3.83
N LEU A 178 7.85 -4.08 4.18
CA LEU A 178 6.70 -3.33 4.68
C LEU A 178 6.45 -2.13 3.76
N GLN A 179 5.20 -1.99 3.29
CA GLN A 179 4.71 -0.85 2.51
C GLN A 179 3.67 -0.08 3.32
N THR A 180 3.70 1.25 3.27
CA THR A 180 2.67 2.10 3.88
C THR A 180 2.36 3.36 3.07
N SER A 181 1.14 3.87 3.19
CA SER A 181 0.75 5.21 2.72
C SER A 181 1.02 6.34 3.74
N THR A 182 1.68 6.04 4.86
CA THR A 182 1.77 6.92 6.02
C THR A 182 2.95 7.90 5.94
N PRO A 183 2.73 9.21 5.77
CA PRO A 183 3.82 10.18 5.64
C PRO A 183 4.64 10.30 6.93
N ASN A 184 5.94 10.57 6.76
CA ASN A 184 6.93 10.60 7.83
C ASN A 184 7.04 9.31 8.69
N PHE A 185 6.46 8.19 8.26
CA PHE A 185 6.51 6.91 8.99
C PHE A 185 6.93 5.77 8.05
N PRO A 186 7.78 4.81 8.49
CA PRO A 186 8.49 4.77 9.77
C PRO A 186 9.45 5.95 9.95
N ASP A 187 9.57 6.44 11.19
CA ASP A 187 10.35 7.63 11.52
C ASP A 187 11.78 7.24 11.96
N PRO A 188 12.83 7.73 11.25
CA PRO A 188 14.22 7.36 11.49
C PRO A 188 14.91 8.16 12.60
N THR A 189 14.27 9.14 13.24
CA THR A 189 14.92 10.08 14.18
C THR A 189 15.67 9.43 15.34
N ARG A 190 15.38 8.15 15.64
CA ARG A 190 16.10 7.38 16.64
C ARG A 190 16.52 6.03 16.10
N ASN A 191 17.83 5.83 16.05
CA ASN A 191 18.43 4.56 15.64
C ASN A 191 18.18 3.44 16.67
N ASP A 192 18.01 3.81 17.94
CA ASP A 192 17.91 2.91 19.09
C ASP A 192 16.48 2.57 19.51
N SER A 193 15.46 3.26 18.98
CA SER A 193 14.09 3.13 19.46
C SER A 193 13.04 3.32 18.37
N PHE A 194 12.03 2.46 18.42
CA PHE A 194 10.82 2.58 17.61
C PHE A 194 10.10 3.89 17.96
N VAL A 195 10.07 4.83 17.01
CA VAL A 195 9.28 6.05 17.15
C VAL A 195 7.82 5.72 16.89
N ARG A 196 6.96 6.10 17.84
CA ARG A 196 5.53 5.78 17.78
C ARG A 196 4.84 6.51 16.64
N LEU A 197 3.85 5.85 16.05
CA LEU A 197 2.96 6.49 15.08
C LEU A 197 2.20 7.63 15.76
N GLY A 198 2.09 8.76 15.06
CA GLY A 198 1.48 9.96 15.59
C GLY A 198 2.44 10.87 16.34
N CYS A 199 3.73 10.57 16.39
CA CYS A 199 4.73 11.48 16.93
C CYS A 199 5.40 12.37 15.88
N GLN A 200 5.03 12.21 14.62
CA GLN A 200 5.57 13.01 13.52
C GLN A 200 4.74 14.29 13.36
N ALA A 201 5.40 15.40 13.00
CA ALA A 201 4.75 16.68 12.70
C ALA A 201 4.07 16.67 11.31
N ASP A 202 3.14 15.73 11.12
CA ASP A 202 2.41 15.51 9.87
C ASP A 202 0.98 15.03 10.14
N ASN A 203 0.18 14.89 9.09
CA ASN A 203 -1.20 14.42 9.09
C ASN A 203 -1.33 12.89 9.15
N ASN A 204 -0.29 12.19 9.59
CA ASN A 204 -0.16 10.74 9.46
C ASN A 204 -1.10 9.89 10.34
N VAL A 205 -1.87 10.51 11.24
CA VAL A 205 -3.00 9.87 11.92
C VAL A 205 -4.33 10.49 11.53
N GLN A 206 -4.33 11.59 10.77
CA GLN A 206 -5.53 12.34 10.44
C GLN A 206 -6.41 11.58 9.45
N PHE A 207 -5.80 10.96 8.44
CA PHE A 207 -6.48 10.35 7.30
C PHE A 207 -6.54 8.82 7.38
N ALA A 208 -7.47 8.21 6.66
CA ALA A 208 -7.52 6.77 6.47
C ALA A 208 -6.30 6.30 5.66
N GLN A 209 -5.66 5.20 6.04
CA GLN A 209 -4.39 4.73 5.46
C GLN A 209 -4.31 3.22 5.41
N HIS A 210 -3.34 2.69 4.67
CA HIS A 210 -2.99 1.28 4.70
C HIS A 210 -1.54 1.05 5.14
N MET A 211 -1.34 -0.11 5.75
CA MET A 211 -0.02 -0.70 5.98
C MET A 211 -0.12 -2.19 5.64
N MET A 212 0.94 -2.73 5.03
CA MET A 212 1.08 -4.17 4.87
C MET A 212 2.53 -4.56 5.09
N ALA A 213 2.75 -5.77 5.58
CA ALA A 213 4.06 -6.39 5.49
C ALA A 213 3.95 -7.85 5.08
N MET A 214 5.02 -8.35 4.48
CA MET A 214 5.14 -9.71 3.98
C MET A 214 6.47 -10.33 4.37
N SER A 215 6.47 -11.62 4.67
CA SER A 215 7.66 -12.42 4.94
C SER A 215 8.20 -12.99 3.64
N LEU A 216 9.46 -12.70 3.32
CA LEU A 216 10.11 -13.10 2.06
C LEU A 216 11.37 -13.93 2.33
N GLY A 217 11.63 -14.89 1.45
CA GLY A 217 12.90 -15.61 1.41
C GLY A 217 14.01 -14.76 0.83
N ASP A 218 15.25 -15.24 0.97
CA ASP A 218 16.42 -14.52 0.46
C ASP A 218 16.35 -14.35 -1.07
N SER A 219 15.95 -15.37 -1.81
CA SER A 219 15.75 -15.30 -3.26
C SER A 219 14.72 -14.24 -3.66
N GLU A 220 13.58 -14.19 -2.96
CA GLU A 220 12.50 -13.25 -3.22
C GLU A 220 12.91 -11.81 -2.84
N LEU A 221 13.73 -11.64 -1.80
CA LEU A 221 14.32 -10.36 -1.43
C LEU A 221 15.30 -9.85 -2.49
N VAL A 222 16.15 -10.72 -3.07
CA VAL A 222 17.04 -10.35 -4.18
C VAL A 222 16.22 -9.87 -5.37
N GLU A 223 15.19 -10.62 -5.74
CA GLU A 223 14.34 -10.28 -6.88
C GLU A 223 13.62 -8.95 -6.66
N LEU A 224 12.96 -8.79 -5.51
CA LEU A 224 12.28 -7.55 -5.14
C LEU A 224 13.23 -6.36 -5.12
N GLY A 225 14.36 -6.46 -4.40
CA GLY A 225 15.33 -5.37 -4.29
C GLY A 225 15.91 -4.96 -5.64
N THR A 226 16.19 -5.93 -6.52
CA THR A 226 16.68 -5.66 -7.89
C THR A 226 15.65 -4.90 -8.70
N LYS A 227 14.38 -5.32 -8.67
CA LYS A 227 13.31 -4.67 -9.43
C LYS A 227 12.94 -3.30 -8.86
N LEU A 228 12.97 -3.11 -7.54
CA LEU A 228 12.66 -1.83 -6.89
C LEU A 228 13.58 -0.67 -7.30
N GLN A 229 14.78 -0.94 -7.82
CA GLN A 229 15.62 0.11 -8.42
C GLN A 229 14.90 0.88 -9.54
N LEU A 230 13.97 0.22 -10.25
CA LEU A 230 13.17 0.81 -11.30
C LEU A 230 12.27 1.94 -10.78
N ALA A 231 11.72 1.78 -9.57
CA ALA A 231 10.81 2.75 -8.97
C ALA A 231 11.50 4.03 -8.51
N ARG A 232 12.83 4.04 -8.37
CA ARG A 232 13.59 5.21 -7.89
C ARG A 232 13.13 5.69 -6.51
N LEU A 233 13.08 4.73 -5.58
CA LEU A 233 12.72 4.94 -4.18
C LEU A 233 13.63 5.96 -3.49
N CYS A 234 13.08 6.67 -2.51
CA CYS A 234 13.77 7.75 -1.82
C CYS A 234 14.09 7.32 -0.38
N SER A 235 15.38 7.20 -0.10
CA SER A 235 15.93 6.79 1.20
C SER A 235 17.32 7.45 1.34
N GLY A 236 18.32 6.78 1.91
CA GLY A 236 19.68 7.30 2.05
C GLY A 236 20.31 7.70 0.72
N ASN A 237 19.90 7.08 -0.40
CA ASN A 237 20.30 7.45 -1.76
C ASN A 237 19.95 8.91 -2.13
N PHE A 238 18.82 9.43 -1.66
CA PHE A 238 18.33 10.77 -1.94
C PHE A 238 18.70 11.76 -0.83
N PHE A 239 18.50 11.39 0.44
CA PHE A 239 18.83 12.23 1.59
C PHE A 239 20.32 12.13 1.92
N LYS A 240 21.14 12.90 1.21
CA LYS A 240 22.62 12.82 1.25
C LYS A 240 23.28 13.44 2.49
N ASP A 241 22.52 14.11 3.35
CA ASP A 241 23.03 14.62 4.63
C ASP A 241 23.51 13.45 5.51
N GLU A 242 24.76 13.48 5.98
CA GLU A 242 25.36 12.35 6.70
C GLU A 242 24.57 11.97 7.96
N SER A 243 23.94 12.94 8.64
CA SER A 243 23.19 12.68 9.86
C SER A 243 21.88 11.95 9.58
N LEU A 244 21.13 12.34 8.55
CA LEU A 244 19.89 11.66 8.16
C LEU A 244 20.16 10.36 7.38
N ARG A 245 21.15 10.36 6.48
CA ARG A 245 21.53 9.17 5.69
C ARG A 245 21.87 7.99 6.58
N GLY A 246 22.65 8.21 7.64
CA GLY A 246 23.03 7.17 8.60
C GLY A 246 21.85 6.59 9.40
N LEU A 247 20.71 7.29 9.45
CA LEU A 247 19.49 6.83 10.13
C LEU A 247 18.54 6.05 9.22
N LEU A 248 18.79 6.03 7.90
CA LEU A 248 17.92 5.42 6.90
C LEU A 248 18.34 4.00 6.50
N GLY A 249 19.45 3.49 7.05
CA GLY A 249 19.90 2.12 6.81
C GLY A 249 20.89 1.64 7.84
N SER A 250 21.03 0.32 7.97
CA SER A 250 21.98 -0.30 8.89
C SER A 250 23.43 -0.10 8.44
N ALA A 251 24.34 -0.06 9.40
CA ALA A 251 25.77 0.03 9.12
C ALA A 251 26.27 -1.17 8.29
N ASP A 252 25.72 -2.36 8.52
CA ASP A 252 26.05 -3.56 7.75
C ASP A 252 25.60 -3.43 6.29
N LEU A 253 24.41 -2.88 6.03
CA LEU A 253 23.93 -2.68 4.66
C LEU A 253 24.78 -1.66 3.88
N PHE A 254 25.19 -0.56 4.54
CA PHE A 254 26.13 0.40 3.95
C PHE A 254 27.51 -0.21 3.67
N ARG A 255 28.00 -1.10 4.53
CA ARG A 255 29.32 -1.72 4.41
C ARG A 255 29.36 -2.81 3.34
N ASP A 256 28.37 -3.69 3.34
CA ASP A 256 28.39 -4.94 2.58
C ASP A 256 27.68 -4.82 1.22
N GLY A 257 26.66 -3.95 1.11
CA GLY A 257 25.90 -3.72 -0.11
C GLY A 257 26.75 -3.42 -1.35
N PRO A 258 27.71 -2.46 -1.31
CA PRO A 258 28.57 -2.15 -2.45
C PRO A 258 29.50 -3.28 -2.87
N ARG A 259 29.79 -4.25 -1.97
CA ARG A 259 30.79 -5.31 -2.21
C ARG A 259 30.23 -6.49 -3.01
N GLN A 260 28.92 -6.54 -3.23
CA GLN A 260 28.21 -7.57 -4.00
C GLN A 260 28.44 -9.02 -3.51
N GLN A 261 28.81 -9.20 -2.23
CA GLN A 261 29.06 -10.54 -1.64
C GLN A 261 27.78 -11.17 -1.09
N ASN A 262 26.88 -10.36 -0.53
CA ASN A 262 25.54 -10.75 -0.13
C ASN A 262 24.55 -10.19 -1.17
N PRO A 263 23.89 -11.04 -1.97
CA PRO A 263 22.99 -10.61 -3.05
C PRO A 263 21.83 -9.73 -2.56
N SER A 264 21.17 -10.09 -1.45
CA SER A 264 20.07 -9.32 -0.87
C SER A 264 20.54 -7.95 -0.39
N ALA A 265 21.70 -7.90 0.28
CA ALA A 265 22.32 -6.65 0.70
C ALA A 265 22.68 -5.76 -0.50
N SER A 266 23.23 -6.34 -1.57
CA SER A 266 23.53 -5.59 -2.79
C SER A 266 22.28 -5.04 -3.45
N ALA A 267 21.24 -5.87 -3.61
CA ALA A 267 19.99 -5.49 -4.26
C ALA A 267 19.32 -4.30 -3.55
N PHE A 268 19.16 -4.37 -2.23
CA PHE A 268 18.56 -3.29 -1.45
C PHE A 268 19.46 -2.08 -1.25
N TYR A 269 20.78 -2.26 -1.19
CA TYR A 269 21.71 -1.13 -1.22
C TYR A 269 21.51 -0.29 -2.48
N HIS A 270 21.50 -0.93 -3.66
CA HIS A 270 21.29 -0.21 -4.92
C HIS A 270 19.88 0.36 -5.06
N ALA A 271 18.85 -0.25 -4.46
CA ALA A 271 17.50 0.30 -4.49
C ALA A 271 17.31 1.52 -3.57
N LEU A 272 17.99 1.56 -2.42
CA LEU A 272 17.65 2.46 -1.31
C LEU A 272 18.80 3.37 -0.84
N LEU A 273 20.05 2.92 -0.92
CA LEU A 273 21.18 3.59 -0.26
C LEU A 273 22.25 4.11 -1.23
N ASP A 274 22.30 3.58 -2.45
CA ASP A 274 23.27 4.00 -3.47
C ASP A 274 22.97 5.40 -4.02
N PRO A 275 23.83 6.41 -3.74
CA PRO A 275 23.60 7.78 -4.18
C PRO A 275 23.87 7.99 -5.68
N ASP A 276 24.51 7.03 -6.34
CA ASP A 276 25.00 7.12 -7.71
C ASP A 276 24.24 6.15 -8.63
N LEU A 277 22.92 6.28 -8.64
CA LEU A 277 22.07 5.47 -9.51
C LEU A 277 22.38 5.74 -10.99
N PRO A 278 22.45 4.69 -11.83
CA PRO A 278 22.64 4.86 -13.26
C PRO A 278 21.45 5.64 -13.85
N GLN A 279 21.72 6.54 -14.79
CA GLN A 279 20.68 7.25 -15.51
C GLN A 279 19.85 6.25 -16.33
N GLN A 280 18.51 6.33 -16.23
CA GLN A 280 17.63 5.49 -17.03
C GLN A 280 17.77 5.84 -18.51
N GLN A 281 17.96 4.82 -19.34
CA GLN A 281 18.06 4.94 -20.79
C GLN A 281 16.71 4.73 -21.45
N ALA A 282 16.49 5.30 -22.64
CA ALA A 282 15.22 5.16 -23.36
C ALA A 282 14.75 3.70 -23.50
N SER A 283 15.69 2.76 -23.68
CA SER A 283 15.47 1.31 -23.80
C SER A 283 15.17 0.58 -22.49
N ASP A 284 15.36 1.21 -21.34
CA ASP A 284 15.08 0.57 -20.05
C ASP A 284 13.58 0.29 -19.89
N PRO A 285 13.20 -0.81 -19.23
CA PRO A 285 11.80 -1.13 -18.95
C PRO A 285 11.09 0.03 -18.24
N LEU A 286 9.81 0.21 -18.52
CA LEU A 286 8.97 1.21 -17.85
C LEU A 286 8.19 0.62 -16.66
N LYS A 287 8.00 -0.70 -16.65
CA LYS A 287 7.46 -1.47 -15.54
C LYS A 287 8.23 -2.78 -15.37
N ALA A 288 8.07 -3.41 -14.22
CA ALA A 288 8.46 -4.79 -13.99
C ALA A 288 7.36 -5.52 -13.21
N GLU A 289 7.12 -6.76 -13.57
CA GLU A 289 6.17 -7.65 -12.90
C GLU A 289 6.94 -8.86 -12.38
N LEU A 290 6.59 -9.29 -11.17
CA LEU A 290 7.20 -10.44 -10.53
C LEU A 290 6.21 -11.14 -9.61
N ARG A 291 6.44 -12.44 -9.37
CA ARG A 291 5.67 -13.26 -8.43
C ARG A 291 6.61 -13.69 -7.33
N LEU A 292 6.30 -13.30 -6.10
CA LEU A 292 7.13 -13.60 -4.94
C LEU A 292 6.41 -14.62 -4.06
N LYS A 293 7.14 -15.67 -3.67
CA LYS A 293 6.66 -16.62 -2.68
C LYS A 293 6.76 -16.05 -1.29
N LEU A 294 5.71 -16.21 -0.51
CA LEU A 294 5.66 -15.76 0.88
C LEU A 294 6.08 -16.90 1.80
N LEU A 295 6.86 -16.56 2.83
CA LEU A 295 7.29 -17.52 3.83
C LEU A 295 6.24 -17.64 4.94
N GLU A 296 5.67 -18.84 5.07
CA GLU A 296 4.73 -19.12 6.16
C GLU A 296 5.45 -19.14 7.52
N GLY A 297 4.72 -18.70 8.55
CA GLY A 297 5.13 -18.94 9.93
C GLY A 297 5.09 -20.44 10.21
N SER A 298 6.18 -21.02 10.74
CA SER A 298 6.23 -22.43 11.11
C SER A 298 5.29 -22.73 12.29
N THR A 299 4.00 -22.87 12.02
CA THR A 299 3.05 -23.48 12.94
C THR A 299 2.62 -24.80 12.32
N GLU A 300 2.99 -25.90 12.96
CA GLU A 300 2.39 -27.21 12.68
C GLU A 300 0.87 -27.03 12.68
N LYS A 301 0.24 -27.14 11.51
CA LYS A 301 -1.23 -27.21 11.41
C LYS A 301 -1.64 -28.50 12.11
N THR A 302 -2.00 -28.44 13.40
CA THR A 302 -2.73 -29.54 14.06
C THR A 302 -4.09 -29.65 13.38
N ARG A 303 -4.20 -30.58 12.43
CA ARG A 303 -5.45 -30.93 11.75
C ARG A 303 -6.36 -31.68 12.74
N VAL A 304 -7.11 -30.95 13.55
CA VAL A 304 -8.29 -31.49 14.23
C VAL A 304 -9.46 -31.30 13.27
N PHE A 305 -9.89 -32.39 12.63
CA PHE A 305 -11.08 -32.38 11.77
C PHE A 305 -12.32 -32.28 12.66
N GLU A 306 -13.01 -31.15 12.62
CA GLU A 306 -14.37 -31.03 13.15
C GLU A 306 -15.38 -31.50 12.09
N PRO A 307 -16.46 -32.23 12.47
CA PRO A 307 -17.49 -32.62 11.52
C PRO A 307 -18.22 -31.39 10.94
N LEU A 308 -18.43 -31.38 9.63
CA LEU A 308 -19.17 -30.33 8.92
C LEU A 308 -20.57 -30.15 9.53
N ALA A 309 -20.95 -28.90 9.79
CA ALA A 309 -22.33 -28.56 10.16
C ALA A 309 -23.28 -28.72 8.96
N GLU A 310 -24.57 -28.93 9.23
CA GLU A 310 -25.60 -29.04 8.19
C GLU A 310 -25.59 -27.77 7.32
N ARG A 311 -25.35 -27.92 6.00
CA ARG A 311 -25.18 -26.90 4.94
C ARG A 311 -23.76 -26.38 4.63
N GLN A 312 -22.71 -26.85 5.29
CA GLN A 312 -21.33 -26.54 4.86
C GLN A 312 -20.88 -27.47 3.72
N GLN A 313 -20.29 -26.92 2.65
CA GLN A 313 -19.74 -27.72 1.55
C GLN A 313 -18.22 -27.91 1.74
N LEU A 314 -17.67 -29.03 1.26
CA LEU A 314 -16.23 -29.31 1.32
C LEU A 314 -15.38 -28.24 0.59
N GLN A 315 -15.99 -27.52 -0.36
CA GLN A 315 -15.36 -26.43 -1.12
C GLN A 315 -15.07 -25.19 -0.26
N ASP A 316 -15.78 -25.03 0.87
CA ASP A 316 -15.54 -23.97 1.85
C ASP A 316 -14.27 -24.22 2.69
N PHE A 317 -13.69 -25.44 2.56
CA PHE A 317 -12.51 -25.92 3.31
C PHE A 317 -11.36 -26.34 2.39
N VAL A 318 -11.25 -25.76 1.19
CA VAL A 318 -9.99 -25.87 0.44
C VAL A 318 -8.93 -25.12 1.25
N ASP A 319 -8.24 -25.89 2.08
CA ASP A 319 -7.07 -25.53 2.86
C ASP A 319 -6.00 -25.14 1.83
N ASP A 320 -5.76 -23.83 1.66
CA ASP A 320 -4.63 -23.21 0.95
C ASP A 320 -3.32 -23.68 1.60
N GLY A 321 -2.98 -24.96 1.40
CA GLY A 321 -1.66 -25.53 1.64
C GLY A 321 -0.70 -25.24 0.49
N ASP A 322 -1.10 -24.38 -0.45
CA ASP A 322 -0.31 -23.94 -1.57
C ASP A 322 0.52 -22.72 -1.14
N GLU A 323 1.78 -22.70 -1.57
CA GLU A 323 2.72 -21.59 -1.35
C GLU A 323 2.00 -20.26 -1.66
N GLN A 324 1.79 -19.42 -0.63
CA GLN A 324 1.13 -18.14 -0.82
C GLN A 324 2.03 -17.24 -1.68
N GLU A 325 1.48 -16.65 -2.73
CA GLU A 325 2.20 -15.74 -3.62
C GLU A 325 1.65 -14.32 -3.53
N VAL A 326 2.53 -13.35 -3.81
CA VAL A 326 2.15 -11.96 -4.09
C VAL A 326 2.64 -11.60 -5.49
N ILE A 327 1.75 -11.02 -6.29
CA ILE A 327 2.12 -10.42 -7.57
C ILE A 327 2.54 -8.98 -7.29
N VAL A 328 3.73 -8.59 -7.75
CA VAL A 328 4.26 -7.25 -7.55
C VAL A 328 4.38 -6.55 -8.91
N LEU A 329 3.86 -5.33 -8.97
CA LEU A 329 4.11 -4.39 -10.06
C LEU A 329 5.08 -3.33 -9.55
N VAL A 330 6.18 -3.11 -10.25
CA VAL A 330 7.09 -1.98 -10.01
C VAL A 330 7.00 -1.03 -11.19
N LYS A 331 6.59 0.21 -10.92
CA LYS A 331 6.41 1.27 -11.92
C LYS A 331 7.60 2.23 -11.92
N SER A 332 8.14 2.52 -13.11
CA SER A 332 9.10 3.59 -13.33
C SER A 332 8.44 4.97 -13.33
N PRO A 333 9.13 6.05 -12.90
CA PRO A 333 8.63 7.41 -13.11
C PRO A 333 8.47 7.79 -14.59
N ARG A 334 9.16 7.10 -15.50
CA ARG A 334 9.02 7.30 -16.95
C ARG A 334 7.74 6.72 -17.55
N ALA A 335 7.05 5.82 -16.84
CA ALA A 335 5.77 5.26 -17.28
C ALA A 335 4.65 6.29 -17.04
N ALA A 336 4.40 7.18 -18.01
CA ALA A 336 3.47 8.32 -17.84
C ALA A 336 2.00 7.92 -18.06
N VAL A 337 1.55 6.88 -17.36
CA VAL A 337 0.19 6.33 -17.44
C VAL A 337 -0.49 6.34 -16.06
N PRO A 338 -1.84 6.31 -15.99
CA PRO A 338 -2.55 6.17 -14.73
C PRO A 338 -2.08 4.92 -13.97
N PRO A 339 -1.59 5.04 -12.72
CA PRO A 339 -0.92 3.91 -12.06
C PRO A 339 -1.79 2.66 -11.90
N TRP A 340 -3.10 2.79 -11.71
CA TRP A 340 -3.99 1.64 -11.57
C TRP A 340 -4.44 1.04 -12.92
N ALA A 341 -4.16 1.70 -14.05
CA ALA A 341 -4.31 1.06 -15.37
C ALA A 341 -3.26 -0.03 -15.59
N LEU A 342 -2.04 0.17 -15.07
CA LEU A 342 -1.01 -0.87 -15.04
C LEU A 342 -1.41 -2.04 -14.13
N VAL A 343 -2.09 -1.75 -13.02
CA VAL A 343 -2.58 -2.81 -12.11
C VAL A 343 -3.69 -3.63 -12.78
N ALA A 344 -4.65 -2.96 -13.43
CA ALA A 344 -5.71 -3.63 -14.16
C ALA A 344 -5.17 -4.52 -15.29
N GLU A 345 -4.19 -4.02 -16.06
CA GLU A 345 -3.55 -4.78 -17.13
C GLU A 345 -2.72 -5.96 -16.60
N MET A 346 -1.91 -5.77 -15.54
CA MET A 346 -1.14 -6.86 -14.93
C MET A 346 -2.05 -7.98 -14.41
N LEU A 347 -3.22 -7.63 -13.87
CA LEU A 347 -4.18 -8.59 -13.32
C LEU A 347 -5.16 -9.13 -14.37
N ASP A 348 -5.13 -8.61 -15.59
CA ASP A 348 -6.11 -8.88 -16.65
C ASP A 348 -7.55 -8.77 -16.13
N SER A 349 -7.83 -7.72 -15.37
CA SER A 349 -9.12 -7.55 -14.71
C SER A 349 -9.42 -6.11 -14.35
N ASP A 350 -10.71 -5.81 -14.32
CA ASP A 350 -11.22 -4.56 -13.75
C ASP A 350 -10.84 -4.45 -12.28
N VAL A 351 -10.64 -3.22 -11.83
CA VAL A 351 -10.29 -2.93 -10.44
C VAL A 351 -11.13 -1.79 -9.89
N SER A 352 -11.39 -1.86 -8.58
CA SER A 352 -11.96 -0.77 -7.82
C SER A 352 -10.96 -0.28 -6.79
N VAL A 353 -10.78 1.03 -6.70
CA VAL A 353 -9.63 1.64 -6.02
C VAL A 353 -10.08 2.65 -4.98
N ALA A 354 -9.69 2.41 -3.73
CA ALA A 354 -9.60 3.44 -2.70
C ALA A 354 -8.29 4.19 -2.93
N SER A 355 -8.40 5.38 -3.49
CA SER A 355 -7.26 6.22 -3.86
C SER A 355 -7.33 7.57 -3.16
N TRP A 356 -6.28 8.37 -3.27
CA TRP A 356 -6.43 9.79 -2.97
C TRP A 356 -7.08 10.48 -4.18
N TRP A 357 -8.18 11.17 -3.91
CA TRP A 357 -8.96 11.95 -4.88
C TRP A 357 -8.95 13.42 -4.48
N ASP A 358 -7.89 14.17 -4.82
CA ASP A 358 -7.96 15.63 -4.63
C ASP A 358 -8.93 16.20 -5.66
N GLY A 359 -9.84 17.05 -5.20
CA GLY A 359 -10.75 17.81 -6.06
C GLY A 359 -10.04 18.70 -7.09
N SER A 360 -8.71 18.81 -7.07
CA SER A 360 -7.90 19.54 -8.05
C SER A 360 -7.01 18.64 -8.92
N TYR A 361 -6.74 17.39 -8.50
CA TYR A 361 -5.69 16.56 -9.10
C TYR A 361 -6.07 15.10 -9.35
N GLY A 362 -7.29 14.64 -9.04
CA GLY A 362 -7.74 13.25 -9.24
C GLY A 362 -7.66 12.73 -10.69
N ILE A 363 -8.48 11.76 -11.07
CA ILE A 363 -8.66 11.32 -12.46
C ILE A 363 -10.09 10.81 -12.58
N PRO A 364 -10.82 10.91 -13.70
CA PRO A 364 -12.14 10.29 -13.78
C PRO A 364 -12.13 8.77 -13.58
N THR A 365 -13.28 8.19 -13.23
CA THR A 365 -13.51 6.75 -13.40
C THR A 365 -13.23 6.38 -14.86
N ILE A 366 -12.44 5.34 -15.09
CA ILE A 366 -12.19 4.79 -16.42
C ILE A 366 -13.12 3.59 -16.58
N CYS A 367 -13.92 3.58 -17.64
CA CYS A 367 -14.89 2.51 -17.86
C CYS A 367 -14.59 1.75 -19.14
N ALA A 368 -14.59 0.44 -19.05
CA ALA A 368 -14.51 -0.46 -20.18
C ALA A 368 -15.58 -0.11 -21.21
N GLY A 369 -15.17 0.01 -22.48
CA GLY A 369 -16.03 0.40 -23.59
C GLY A 369 -16.18 1.92 -23.82
N ASP A 370 -15.83 2.79 -22.86
CA ASP A 370 -15.74 4.23 -23.14
C ASP A 370 -14.57 4.48 -24.12
N VAL A 371 -14.78 5.33 -25.13
CA VAL A 371 -13.81 5.56 -26.23
C VAL A 371 -13.01 6.84 -25.99
N PHE A 372 -11.68 6.71 -25.96
CA PHE A 372 -10.74 7.76 -25.58
C PHE A 372 -9.92 8.35 -26.74
N THR A 373 -9.97 7.77 -27.95
CA THR A 373 -9.12 8.15 -29.10
C THR A 373 -9.18 9.63 -29.48
N ASN A 374 -10.33 10.29 -29.26
CA ASN A 374 -10.48 11.71 -29.60
C ASN A 374 -10.15 12.65 -28.43
N SER A 375 -9.85 12.10 -27.25
CA SER A 375 -9.49 12.88 -26.07
C SER A 375 -8.02 13.27 -26.11
N PRO A 376 -7.64 14.45 -25.56
CA PRO A 376 -6.24 14.85 -25.51
C PRO A 376 -5.38 13.81 -24.79
N HIS A 377 -4.29 13.43 -25.45
CA HIS A 377 -3.39 12.36 -25.02
C HIS A 377 -4.07 11.00 -24.78
N GLU A 378 -5.29 10.79 -25.28
CA GLU A 378 -6.09 9.58 -25.04
C GLU A 378 -6.21 9.25 -23.55
N PHE A 379 -6.26 10.30 -22.71
CA PHE A 379 -6.21 10.21 -21.24
C PHE A 379 -5.02 9.41 -20.69
N CYS A 380 -3.96 9.29 -21.49
CA CYS A 380 -2.75 8.53 -21.19
C CYS A 380 -3.03 7.03 -21.00
N LEU A 381 -4.05 6.51 -21.71
CA LEU A 381 -4.47 5.10 -21.69
C LEU A 381 -3.97 4.31 -22.91
N ASN A 382 -2.99 4.85 -23.63
CA ASN A 382 -2.42 4.21 -24.82
C ASN A 382 -0.91 4.47 -24.92
N ASP A 383 -0.14 3.66 -24.19
CA ASP A 383 1.32 3.70 -24.14
C ASP A 383 1.87 2.26 -24.22
N PRO A 384 1.98 1.68 -25.44
CA PRO A 384 2.39 0.28 -25.66
C PRO A 384 3.66 -0.17 -24.92
N PRO A 385 4.73 0.65 -24.79
CA PRO A 385 5.89 0.33 -23.95
C PRO A 385 5.58 0.00 -22.48
N THR A 386 4.43 0.41 -21.97
CA THR A 386 3.95 0.12 -20.60
C THR A 386 2.94 -1.02 -20.54
N GLY A 387 2.44 -1.50 -21.69
CA GLY A 387 1.34 -2.48 -21.78
C GLY A 387 -0.06 -1.88 -21.64
N VAL A 388 -0.18 -0.62 -21.20
CA VAL A 388 -1.49 0.07 -21.15
C VAL A 388 -1.88 0.48 -22.56
N GLU A 389 -2.85 -0.24 -23.14
CA GLU A 389 -3.32 -0.02 -24.51
C GLU A 389 -4.84 0.07 -24.57
N LEU A 390 -5.35 0.93 -25.45
CA LEU A 390 -6.76 0.94 -25.81
C LEU A 390 -7.06 -0.24 -26.74
N ASN A 391 -8.30 -0.71 -26.72
CA ASN A 391 -8.81 -1.65 -27.73
C ASN A 391 -8.70 -1.05 -29.15
N ALA A 392 -8.83 -1.90 -30.16
CA ALA A 392 -8.74 -1.48 -31.57
C ALA A 392 -9.78 -0.42 -31.99
N ASP A 393 -10.91 -0.34 -31.27
CA ASP A 393 -11.96 0.67 -31.47
C ASP A 393 -11.73 1.96 -30.64
N GLY A 394 -10.61 2.03 -29.90
CA GLY A 394 -10.27 3.17 -29.05
C GLY A 394 -10.86 3.11 -27.65
N SER A 395 -11.52 2.01 -27.28
CA SER A 395 -12.14 1.87 -25.96
C SER A 395 -11.15 1.39 -24.89
N ALA A 396 -11.39 1.79 -23.64
CA ALA A 396 -10.65 1.22 -22.51
C ALA A 396 -10.99 -0.28 -22.37
N PRO A 397 -9.98 -1.15 -22.12
CA PRO A 397 -10.22 -2.60 -21.95
C PRO A 397 -10.79 -2.96 -20.58
N TYR A 398 -10.48 -2.19 -19.54
CA TYR A 398 -10.86 -2.49 -18.16
C TYR A 398 -11.55 -1.29 -17.49
N ASN A 399 -12.43 -1.60 -16.53
CA ASN A 399 -12.89 -0.62 -15.56
C ASN A 399 -11.81 -0.33 -14.51
N ILE A 400 -11.69 0.94 -14.15
CA ILE A 400 -10.96 1.42 -12.99
C ILE A 400 -11.92 2.32 -12.21
N GLU A 401 -12.68 1.70 -11.32
CA GLU A 401 -13.75 2.32 -10.56
C GLU A 401 -13.23 2.91 -9.25
N ASN A 402 -13.85 4.00 -8.80
CA ASN A 402 -13.33 4.74 -7.67
C ASN A 402 -14.17 4.45 -6.45
N LEU A 403 -13.56 3.86 -5.44
CA LEU A 403 -14.22 3.69 -4.15
C LEU A 403 -14.31 5.06 -3.48
N VAL A 404 -15.51 5.46 -3.06
CA VAL A 404 -15.77 6.80 -2.52
C VAL A 404 -16.13 6.78 -1.04
N GLN A 405 -16.63 5.66 -0.51
CA GLN A 405 -17.06 5.57 0.88
C GLN A 405 -16.84 4.18 1.47
N ALA A 406 -16.40 4.15 2.73
CA ALA A 406 -16.32 2.94 3.53
C ALA A 406 -17.16 3.08 4.80
N THR A 407 -17.72 1.96 5.26
CA THR A 407 -18.48 1.85 6.50
C THR A 407 -18.11 0.56 7.20
N TRP A 408 -17.65 0.66 8.45
CA TRP A 408 -17.42 -0.49 9.32
C TRP A 408 -18.50 -0.57 10.39
N ARG A 409 -19.11 -1.75 10.57
CA ARG A 409 -20.08 -1.98 11.64
C ARG A 409 -19.35 -2.55 12.86
N MET A 410 -19.44 -1.85 14.00
CA MET A 410 -18.82 -2.33 15.24
C MET A 410 -19.48 -3.64 15.68
N SER A 411 -18.66 -4.59 16.16
CA SER A 411 -19.09 -5.94 16.57
C SER A 411 -20.08 -5.93 17.74
N ASP A 412 -19.98 -4.93 18.62
CA ASP A 412 -20.87 -4.69 19.75
C ASP A 412 -22.19 -3.99 19.36
N GLY A 413 -22.36 -3.64 18.08
CA GLY A 413 -23.51 -2.91 17.57
C GLY A 413 -23.59 -1.45 18.02
N SER A 414 -22.53 -0.90 18.63
CA SER A 414 -22.53 0.44 19.21
C SER A 414 -22.55 1.56 18.16
N ALA A 415 -21.92 1.33 17.00
CA ALA A 415 -21.76 2.35 15.97
C ALA A 415 -21.51 1.76 14.57
N ASN A 416 -21.86 2.55 13.56
CA ASN A 416 -21.35 2.41 12.20
C ASN A 416 -20.31 3.51 11.97
N LEU A 417 -19.08 3.12 11.68
CA LEU A 417 -17.99 4.05 11.40
C LEU A 417 -17.94 4.28 9.89
N THR A 418 -18.42 5.41 9.42
CA THR A 418 -18.41 5.76 7.99
C THR A 418 -17.37 6.83 7.70
N TRP A 419 -16.58 6.67 6.63
CA TRP A 419 -15.60 7.67 6.21
C TRP A 419 -15.46 7.74 4.69
N GLN A 420 -14.89 8.85 4.21
CA GLN A 420 -14.65 9.05 2.79
C GLN A 420 -13.40 8.30 2.34
N LEU A 421 -13.50 7.64 1.19
CA LEU A 421 -12.35 7.10 0.48
C LEU A 421 -11.77 8.09 -0.55
N VAL A 422 -12.36 9.29 -0.64
CA VAL A 422 -11.80 10.41 -1.40
C VAL A 422 -10.70 11.13 -0.61
N GLY A 423 -9.76 11.73 -1.34
CA GLY A 423 -8.65 12.49 -0.77
C GLY A 423 -9.04 13.95 -0.46
N GLY A 424 -8.04 14.78 -0.18
CA GLY A 424 -8.22 16.21 0.08
C GLY A 424 -8.19 16.58 1.57
N ARG A 425 -8.48 17.85 1.89
CA ARG A 425 -8.31 18.42 3.24
C ARG A 425 -9.51 18.20 4.19
N VAL A 426 -10.31 17.17 3.96
CA VAL A 426 -11.45 16.81 4.83
C VAL A 426 -10.99 15.89 5.96
N SER A 427 -11.55 16.06 7.16
CA SER A 427 -11.09 15.36 8.36
C SER A 427 -11.36 13.85 8.37
N ASP A 428 -12.33 13.40 7.57
CA ASP A 428 -12.72 12.00 7.35
C ASP A 428 -12.18 11.43 6.02
N GLY A 429 -11.18 12.09 5.43
CA GLY A 429 -10.63 11.71 4.12
C GLY A 429 -9.64 10.56 4.14
N ASN A 430 -9.07 10.30 2.97
CA ASN A 430 -8.23 9.13 2.69
C ASN A 430 -6.86 9.46 2.10
N HIS A 431 -5.84 8.75 2.59
CA HIS A 431 -4.50 8.63 2.01
C HIS A 431 -4.21 7.21 1.51
N ALA A 432 -5.06 6.24 1.86
CA ALA A 432 -4.87 4.84 1.52
C ALA A 432 -4.93 4.64 0.01
N LYS A 433 -4.11 3.70 -0.47
CA LYS A 433 -3.96 3.37 -1.89
C LYS A 433 -4.07 1.86 -1.99
N TRP A 434 -5.31 1.39 -1.96
CA TRP A 434 -5.61 -0.02 -2.08
C TRP A 434 -6.77 -0.21 -3.03
N GLY A 435 -6.87 -1.40 -3.60
CA GLY A 435 -7.93 -1.76 -4.50
C GLY A 435 -8.13 -3.26 -4.51
N LEU A 436 -9.10 -3.69 -5.28
CA LEU A 436 -9.44 -5.09 -5.44
C LEU A 436 -10.00 -5.31 -6.84
N THR A 437 -9.84 -6.53 -7.33
CA THR A 437 -10.43 -6.92 -8.62
C THR A 437 -11.95 -6.95 -8.53
N THR A 438 -12.60 -6.33 -9.50
CA THR A 438 -14.04 -6.11 -9.54
C THR A 438 -14.53 -6.24 -10.98
N PRO A 439 -14.44 -7.43 -11.58
CA PRO A 439 -14.84 -7.64 -12.97
C PRO A 439 -16.28 -7.19 -13.19
N HIS A 440 -16.52 -6.44 -14.26
CA HIS A 440 -17.81 -5.87 -14.64
C HIS A 440 -18.86 -6.93 -14.98
N SER A 441 -18.45 -8.20 -15.12
CA SER A 441 -19.34 -9.36 -15.14
C SER A 441 -20.06 -9.61 -13.80
N GLY A 442 -19.62 -8.95 -12.72
CA GLY A 442 -20.11 -9.14 -11.35
C GLY A 442 -19.57 -10.41 -10.67
N HIS A 443 -18.84 -11.27 -11.39
CA HIS A 443 -18.38 -12.55 -10.86
C HIS A 443 -16.90 -12.53 -10.48
N VAL A 444 -16.63 -12.53 -9.17
CA VAL A 444 -15.30 -12.78 -8.61
C VAL A 444 -15.20 -14.26 -8.25
N ASN A 445 -14.17 -14.94 -8.75
CA ASN A 445 -13.84 -16.31 -8.36
C ASN A 445 -12.54 -16.36 -7.55
N THR A 446 -12.24 -17.54 -6.98
CA THR A 446 -11.07 -17.73 -6.11
C THR A 446 -9.72 -17.53 -6.82
N SER A 447 -9.68 -17.64 -8.15
CA SER A 447 -8.46 -17.41 -8.96
C SER A 447 -8.22 -15.95 -9.34
N ASN A 448 -9.20 -15.06 -9.10
CA ASN A 448 -9.11 -13.65 -9.45
C ASN A 448 -9.58 -12.73 -8.30
N ALA A 449 -9.53 -13.19 -7.05
CA ALA A 449 -9.91 -12.39 -5.89
C ALA A 449 -8.69 -11.65 -5.31
N PHE A 450 -8.12 -10.73 -6.09
CA PHE A 450 -6.94 -9.99 -5.69
C PHE A 450 -7.29 -8.80 -4.82
N VAL A 451 -6.48 -8.57 -3.79
CA VAL A 451 -6.45 -7.33 -3.02
C VAL A 451 -5.08 -6.69 -3.18
N THR A 452 -5.07 -5.48 -3.72
CA THR A 452 -3.86 -4.75 -4.08
C THR A 452 -3.63 -3.58 -3.15
N PHE A 453 -2.39 -3.40 -2.71
CA PHE A 453 -1.95 -2.22 -1.95
C PHE A 453 -0.77 -1.59 -2.68
N GLY A 454 -0.74 -0.27 -2.82
CA GLY A 454 0.31 0.41 -3.59
C GLY A 454 0.87 1.68 -2.96
N ASP A 455 1.93 2.16 -3.60
CA ASP A 455 2.58 3.45 -3.30
C ASP A 455 1.87 4.63 -3.98
N LEU A 456 1.20 4.40 -5.10
CA LEU A 456 0.67 5.46 -5.96
C LEU A 456 -0.86 5.53 -5.91
N ASN A 457 -1.36 6.75 -5.74
CA ASN A 457 -2.77 7.05 -5.93
C ASN A 457 -3.08 7.28 -7.42
N MET A 458 -4.31 7.67 -7.73
CA MET A 458 -4.83 7.88 -9.08
C MET A 458 -4.70 9.32 -9.61
N GLU A 459 -4.16 10.25 -8.82
CA GLU A 459 -4.00 11.65 -9.24
C GLU A 459 -3.11 11.78 -10.47
N GLY A 460 -3.60 12.48 -11.49
CA GLY A 460 -2.91 12.61 -12.76
C GLY A 460 -3.72 13.36 -13.82
N PHE A 461 -3.38 13.12 -15.07
CA PHE A 461 -4.14 13.63 -16.22
C PHE A 461 -5.51 12.94 -16.28
N PRO A 462 -6.62 13.61 -16.69
CA PRO A 462 -6.74 14.97 -17.23
C PRO A 462 -6.81 16.08 -16.17
N CYS A 463 -6.70 15.76 -14.89
CA CYS A 463 -6.71 16.77 -13.82
C CYS A 463 -5.37 17.50 -13.66
N SER A 464 -4.32 16.98 -14.28
CA SER A 464 -3.03 17.63 -14.43
C SER A 464 -2.87 18.23 -15.84
N LYS A 465 -1.77 18.94 -16.08
CA LYS A 465 -1.46 19.54 -17.39
C LYS A 465 -0.83 18.57 -18.40
N ALA A 466 -0.39 17.37 -17.96
CA ALA A 466 0.37 16.45 -18.79
C ALA A 466 0.34 15.03 -18.23
N CYS A 467 0.54 14.01 -19.06
CA CYS A 467 0.51 12.60 -18.64
C CYS A 467 1.44 12.25 -17.48
N ASN A 468 2.62 12.88 -17.38
CA ASN A 468 3.54 12.68 -16.27
C ASN A 468 3.25 13.57 -15.03
N GLY A 469 2.12 14.28 -15.01
CA GLY A 469 1.71 15.10 -13.89
C GLY A 469 1.27 14.26 -12.70
N SER A 470 1.59 14.72 -11.48
CA SER A 470 1.25 14.04 -10.22
C SER A 470 1.78 12.60 -10.15
N GLN A 471 0.97 11.59 -9.81
CA GLN A 471 1.46 10.22 -9.56
C GLN A 471 1.82 9.47 -10.84
N ALA A 472 1.20 9.82 -11.97
CA ALA A 472 1.50 9.17 -13.24
C ALA A 472 2.97 9.37 -13.67
N GLY A 473 3.63 10.48 -13.30
CA GLY A 473 5.07 10.69 -13.52
C GLY A 473 5.98 10.22 -12.39
N ARG A 474 5.47 9.43 -11.44
CA ARG A 474 6.23 8.97 -10.27
C ARG A 474 6.39 7.46 -10.29
N GLY A 475 7.49 7.00 -9.68
CA GLY A 475 7.72 5.58 -9.46
C GLY A 475 7.05 5.07 -8.19
N GLY A 476 6.93 3.75 -8.09
CA GLY A 476 6.33 3.09 -6.93
C GLY A 476 6.10 1.63 -7.20
N SER A 477 5.55 0.93 -6.21
CA SER A 477 5.21 -0.47 -6.28
C SER A 477 3.76 -0.74 -5.86
N PHE A 478 3.23 -1.87 -6.32
CA PHE A 478 1.93 -2.42 -5.95
C PHE A 478 2.09 -3.89 -5.63
N PHE A 479 1.38 -4.36 -4.61
CA PHE A 479 1.42 -5.73 -4.13
C PHE A 479 0.00 -6.29 -4.13
N SER A 480 -0.26 -7.26 -5.01
CA SER A 480 -1.56 -7.90 -5.20
C SER A 480 -1.56 -9.31 -4.57
N LEU A 481 -2.33 -9.47 -3.51
CA LEU A 481 -2.53 -10.73 -2.80
C LEU A 481 -3.76 -11.44 -3.35
N LEU A 482 -3.62 -12.67 -3.85
CA LEU A 482 -4.77 -13.51 -4.19
C LEU A 482 -5.36 -14.08 -2.90
N GLN A 483 -6.37 -13.41 -2.35
CA GLN A 483 -6.92 -13.72 -1.03
C GLN A 483 -8.45 -13.56 -1.03
N PRO A 484 -9.21 -14.62 -1.41
CA PRO A 484 -10.66 -14.56 -1.53
C PRO A 484 -11.38 -14.12 -0.25
N SER A 485 -10.92 -14.57 0.91
CA SER A 485 -11.50 -14.17 2.20
C SER A 485 -11.28 -12.68 2.51
N LEU A 486 -10.10 -12.15 2.16
CA LEU A 486 -9.76 -10.75 2.41
C LEU A 486 -10.57 -9.86 1.47
N HIS A 487 -10.60 -10.24 0.19
CA HIS A 487 -11.41 -9.61 -0.86
C HIS A 487 -12.88 -9.53 -0.45
N LYS A 488 -13.48 -10.67 -0.07
CA LYS A 488 -14.88 -10.73 0.39
C LYS A 488 -15.11 -9.82 1.59
N SER A 489 -14.20 -9.81 2.57
CA SER A 489 -14.35 -8.94 3.74
C SER A 489 -14.33 -7.45 3.40
N LEU A 490 -13.54 -7.04 2.39
CA LEU A 490 -13.56 -5.67 1.88
C LEU A 490 -14.89 -5.33 1.21
N VAL A 491 -15.35 -6.19 0.29
CA VAL A 491 -16.61 -5.99 -0.46
C VAL A 491 -17.81 -5.92 0.48
N GLU A 492 -17.93 -6.86 1.40
CA GLU A 492 -19.15 -7.02 2.21
C GLU A 492 -19.16 -6.17 3.49
N SER A 493 -17.99 -5.88 4.06
CA SER A 493 -17.89 -5.30 5.41
C SER A 493 -17.24 -3.93 5.48
N VAL A 494 -16.59 -3.46 4.40
CA VAL A 494 -15.88 -2.17 4.38
C VAL A 494 -16.43 -1.24 3.32
N ILE A 495 -16.51 -1.68 2.07
CA ILE A 495 -16.90 -0.83 0.95
C ILE A 495 -18.39 -0.58 1.02
N SER A 496 -18.78 0.71 1.03
CA SER A 496 -20.19 1.13 1.12
C SER A 496 -20.61 2.08 0.00
N GLY A 497 -19.65 2.57 -0.80
CA GLY A 497 -19.93 3.40 -1.97
C GLY A 497 -18.79 3.42 -2.97
N ALA A 498 -19.15 3.37 -4.26
CA ALA A 498 -18.25 3.46 -5.40
C ALA A 498 -18.83 4.39 -6.48
N CYS A 499 -17.95 5.05 -7.23
CA CYS A 499 -18.30 5.77 -8.46
C CYS A 499 -18.32 4.77 -9.62
N ARG A 500 -19.54 4.35 -9.99
CA ARG A 500 -19.84 3.22 -10.86
C ARG A 500 -19.73 3.57 -12.34
N CYS A 501 -19.39 2.59 -13.18
CA CYS A 501 -19.41 2.72 -14.63
C CYS A 501 -20.81 2.62 -15.26
N THR A 502 -21.76 1.98 -14.59
CA THR A 502 -23.13 1.82 -15.10
C THR A 502 -23.89 3.15 -15.09
N PRO A 503 -24.57 3.52 -16.19
CA PRO A 503 -25.46 4.67 -16.20
C PRO A 503 -26.55 4.54 -15.12
N ARG A 504 -26.88 5.62 -14.41
CA ARG A 504 -28.00 5.59 -13.46
C ARG A 504 -29.33 5.39 -14.22
N PRO A 505 -30.25 4.54 -13.74
CA PRO A 505 -31.59 4.46 -14.29
C PRO A 505 -32.26 5.83 -14.26
N ILE A 506 -32.89 6.23 -15.37
CA ILE A 506 -33.65 7.48 -15.44
C ILE A 506 -34.81 7.40 -14.43
N GLY A 507 -34.71 8.11 -13.30
CA GLY A 507 -35.81 8.26 -12.34
C GLY A 507 -35.53 7.91 -10.87
N GLU A 508 -34.37 7.35 -10.52
CA GLU A 508 -34.03 7.08 -9.11
C GLU A 508 -33.15 8.18 -8.49
N GLY A 509 -33.75 8.94 -7.57
CA GLY A 509 -33.06 9.58 -6.44
C GLY A 509 -31.88 10.49 -6.76
N ALA A 510 -32.12 11.61 -7.46
CA ALA A 510 -31.19 12.72 -7.49
C ALA A 510 -31.05 13.35 -6.08
N PHE A 511 -30.11 12.86 -5.28
CA PHE A 511 -29.73 13.54 -4.02
C PHE A 511 -28.94 14.84 -4.27
N PHE A 512 -28.55 15.11 -5.52
CA PHE A 512 -28.04 16.42 -5.96
C PHE A 512 -28.45 16.64 -7.42
N SER A 513 -29.70 17.07 -7.66
CA SER A 513 -30.09 17.63 -8.95
C SER A 513 -29.53 19.05 -9.05
N ASP A 514 -28.23 19.18 -9.32
CA ASP A 514 -27.66 20.45 -9.78
C ASP A 514 -28.03 20.60 -11.27
N PRO A 515 -28.77 21.64 -11.68
CA PRO A 515 -29.24 21.73 -13.04
C PRO A 515 -28.06 22.08 -13.95
N VAL A 516 -27.68 21.09 -14.77
CA VAL A 516 -26.73 21.17 -15.89
C VAL A 516 -25.26 20.96 -15.52
N LEU A 517 -24.91 19.78 -14.98
CA LEU A 517 -23.56 19.25 -15.20
C LEU A 517 -23.55 18.45 -16.51
N PRO A 518 -22.47 18.52 -17.32
CA PRO A 518 -22.37 17.69 -18.50
C PRO A 518 -22.32 16.20 -18.11
N LEU A 519 -22.78 15.34 -19.03
CA LEU A 519 -23.02 13.91 -18.79
C LEU A 519 -21.77 13.18 -18.28
N PHE A 520 -20.59 13.62 -18.70
CA PHE A 520 -19.31 13.03 -18.31
C PHE A 520 -19.01 13.26 -16.81
N GLU A 521 -19.21 14.47 -16.33
CA GLU A 521 -18.96 14.87 -14.94
C GLU A 521 -19.93 14.17 -13.99
N GLU A 522 -21.18 13.99 -14.41
CA GLU A 522 -22.16 13.22 -13.65
C GLU A 522 -21.75 11.74 -13.57
N LEU A 523 -21.48 11.11 -14.72
CA LEU A 523 -21.33 9.65 -14.80
C LEU A 523 -19.93 9.13 -14.46
N ARG A 524 -18.86 9.92 -14.68
CA ARG A 524 -17.46 9.48 -14.52
C ARG A 524 -16.70 10.23 -13.43
N MET A 525 -17.21 11.37 -12.98
CA MET A 525 -16.67 12.10 -11.84
C MET A 525 -17.54 11.96 -10.59
N CYS A 526 -18.80 11.52 -10.72
CA CYS A 526 -19.74 11.37 -9.60
C CYS A 526 -19.86 12.63 -8.73
N HIS A 527 -19.79 13.81 -9.35
CA HIS A 527 -19.75 15.12 -8.68
C HIS A 527 -18.57 15.30 -7.70
N ARG A 528 -17.51 14.51 -7.84
CA ARG A 528 -16.29 14.53 -7.04
C ARG A 528 -15.08 14.66 -7.97
N GLY A 529 -13.97 15.21 -7.48
CA GLY A 529 -12.74 15.34 -8.26
C GLY A 529 -12.60 16.67 -9.01
N CYS A 530 -11.70 16.69 -9.99
CA CYS A 530 -11.20 17.87 -10.69
C CYS A 530 -12.12 18.51 -11.73
N ILE A 531 -13.43 18.50 -11.53
CA ILE A 531 -14.43 18.98 -12.50
C ILE A 531 -14.06 20.35 -13.09
N LYS A 532 -13.72 21.31 -12.22
CA LYS A 532 -13.30 22.66 -12.65
C LYS A 532 -12.07 22.64 -13.56
N LYS A 533 -11.13 21.73 -13.37
CA LYS A 533 -9.92 21.60 -14.20
C LYS A 533 -10.26 21.04 -15.57
N ILE A 534 -11.17 20.08 -15.62
CA ILE A 534 -11.66 19.53 -16.88
C ILE A 534 -12.39 20.63 -17.66
N GLU A 535 -13.33 21.33 -17.03
CA GLU A 535 -14.07 22.45 -17.65
C GLU A 535 -13.15 23.62 -18.08
N GLU A 536 -12.06 23.87 -17.34
CA GLU A 536 -11.08 24.91 -17.68
C GLU A 536 -10.19 24.56 -18.89
N HIS A 537 -10.03 23.27 -19.22
CA HIS A 537 -8.98 22.80 -20.13
C HIS A 537 -9.49 21.97 -21.31
N LEU A 538 -10.72 21.44 -21.23
CA LEU A 538 -11.29 20.53 -22.21
C LEU A 538 -12.67 21.01 -22.64
N GLU A 539 -12.89 21.06 -23.95
CA GLU A 539 -14.22 21.25 -24.53
C GLU A 539 -15.04 19.95 -24.44
N PRO A 540 -16.38 20.00 -24.37
CA PRO A 540 -17.22 18.79 -24.29
C PRO A 540 -16.95 17.76 -25.40
N ALA A 541 -16.59 18.21 -26.60
CA ALA A 541 -16.26 17.33 -27.74
C ALA A 541 -14.91 16.61 -27.59
N GLN A 542 -14.07 17.03 -26.64
CA GLN A 542 -12.78 16.42 -26.31
C GLN A 542 -12.89 15.40 -25.17
N LEU A 543 -14.06 15.28 -24.54
CA LEU A 543 -14.32 14.27 -23.51
C LEU A 543 -14.54 12.89 -24.14
N PRO A 544 -14.26 11.80 -23.40
CA PRO A 544 -14.48 10.44 -23.88
C PRO A 544 -15.92 10.21 -24.33
N THR A 545 -16.09 9.44 -25.40
CA THR A 545 -17.42 8.98 -25.79
C THR A 545 -17.86 7.86 -24.85
N LEU A 546 -18.89 8.12 -24.06
CA LEU A 546 -19.36 7.18 -23.04
C LEU A 546 -20.10 5.99 -23.68
N SER A 547 -19.77 4.79 -23.22
CA SER A 547 -20.47 3.58 -23.62
C SER A 547 -21.88 3.53 -23.02
N ALA A 548 -22.88 3.32 -23.87
CA ALA A 548 -24.26 3.09 -23.43
C ALA A 548 -24.43 1.75 -22.68
N ASN A 549 -23.48 0.83 -22.86
CA ASN A 549 -23.50 -0.51 -22.28
C ASN A 549 -22.41 -0.70 -21.21
N ALA A 550 -21.86 0.40 -20.67
CA ALA A 550 -20.93 0.32 -19.56
C ALA A 550 -21.58 -0.43 -18.39
N SER A 551 -20.86 -1.40 -17.83
CA SER A 551 -21.29 -2.19 -16.69
C SER A 551 -20.32 -2.00 -15.53
N SER A 552 -20.77 -2.28 -14.32
CA SER A 552 -20.03 -2.06 -13.08
C SER A 552 -20.26 -3.23 -12.15
N PHE A 553 -19.20 -3.67 -11.46
CA PHE A 553 -19.29 -4.66 -10.40
C PHE A 553 -20.21 -4.23 -9.27
N TRP A 554 -20.29 -2.92 -9.02
CA TRP A 554 -21.10 -2.32 -7.97
C TRP A 554 -22.54 -2.04 -8.41
N SER A 555 -22.95 -2.48 -9.60
CA SER A 555 -24.36 -2.47 -9.99
C SER A 555 -25.11 -3.48 -9.13
N ASP A 556 -26.26 -3.07 -8.59
CA ASP A 556 -27.02 -3.87 -7.62
C ASP A 556 -27.44 -5.26 -8.17
#